data_AF-A0A522VLF9-F1
#
_entry.id   AF-A0A522VLF9-F1
#
_cell.length_a   1.000
_cell.length_b   1.000
_cell.length_c   1.000
_cell.angle_alpha   90.00
_cell.angle_beta   90.00
_cell.angle_gamma   90.00
#
_symmetry.space_group_name_H-M   'P 1'
#
loop_
_entity.id
_entity.type
_entity.pdbx_description
1 polymer ?
#
loop_
_entity_poly.entity_id
_entity_poly.type
_entity_poly.pdbx_seq_one_letter_code
_entity_poly.pdbx_strand_id
1 'polypeptide(L)' 'MHIVLLGCEPKSLETHMGLTPEVEAKVEPLIEMVLAELALIGVKPLTGIA' A
#
# COMPACT_ATOMS: atom_id res chain seq x y z
N MET A 1 0.58 -11.70 18.86
CA MET A 1 0.67 -11.83 17.38
C MET A 1 -0.02 -10.61 16.81
N HIS A 2 0.71 -9.74 16.10
CA HIS A 2 0.15 -8.52 15.49
C HIS A 2 -0.06 -8.79 14.01
N ILE A 3 -1.32 -8.78 13.56
CA ILE A 3 -1.68 -9.03 12.15
C ILE A 3 -2.56 -7.88 11.70
N VAL A 4 -2.17 -7.23 10.61
CA VAL A 4 -2.90 -6.14 9.98
C VAL A 4 -3.14 -6.50 8.53
N LEU A 5 -4.38 -6.36 8.06
CA LEU A 5 -4.76 -6.54 6.67
C LEU A 5 -5.09 -5.16 6.08
N LEU A 6 -4.28 -4.72 5.13
CA LEU A 6 -4.51 -3.50 4.37
C LEU A 6 -4.91 -3.90 2.95
N GLY A 7 -6.06 -3.40 2.49
CA GLY A 7 -6.60 -3.70 1.18
C GLY A 7 -7.32 -2.50 0.60
N CYS A 8 -7.34 -2.43 -0.73
CA CYS A 8 -8.14 -1.47 -1.48
C CYS A 8 -9.22 -2.23 -2.24
N GLU A 9 -10.47 -1.78 -2.14
CA GLU A 9 -11.53 -2.26 -3.01
C GLU A 9 -11.22 -1.86 -4.47
N PRO A 10 -11.28 -2.80 -5.43
CA PRO A 10 -11.06 -2.51 -6.83
C PRO A 10 -12.28 -1.83 -7.45
N LYS A 11 -12.04 -0.94 -8.42
CA LYS A 11 -13.12 -0.30 -9.19
C LYS A 11 -13.56 -1.12 -10.42
N SER A 12 -12.62 -1.83 -11.04
CA SER A 12 -12.84 -2.72 -12.18
C SER A 12 -12.03 -4.00 -11.99
N LEU A 13 -12.55 -5.12 -12.52
CA LEU A 13 -11.89 -6.43 -12.55
C LEU A 13 -11.59 -6.89 -13.99
N GLU A 14 -11.72 -5.99 -14.97
CA GLU A 14 -11.43 -6.30 -16.36
C GLU A 14 -9.95 -6.65 -16.56
N THR A 15 -9.66 -7.51 -17.53
CA THR A 15 -8.29 -7.92 -17.85
C THR A 15 -7.57 -6.81 -18.63
N HIS A 16 -7.00 -5.84 -17.91
CA HIS A 16 -6.17 -4.77 -18.44
C HIS A 16 -4.85 -4.69 -17.67
N MET A 17 -3.79 -4.19 -18.32
CA MET A 17 -2.53 -3.87 -17.64
C MET A 17 -2.63 -2.47 -17.04
N GLY A 18 -2.92 -2.39 -15.74
CA GLY A 18 -2.94 -1.14 -14.99
C GLY A 18 -3.93 -1.14 -13.85
N LEU A 19 -3.81 -0.15 -12.97
CA LEU A 19 -4.86 0.19 -12.00
C LEU A 19 -5.79 1.22 -12.64
N THR A 20 -7.04 1.29 -12.17
CA THR A 20 -7.87 2.44 -12.50
C THR A 20 -7.35 3.69 -11.78
N PRO A 21 -7.55 4.90 -12.31
CA PRO A 21 -7.04 6.13 -11.68
C PRO A 21 -7.48 6.28 -10.21
N GLU A 22 -8.68 5.80 -9.86
CA GLU A 22 -9.18 5.87 -8.48
C GLU A 22 -8.49 4.90 -7.52
N VAL A 23 -8.04 3.74 -8.02
CA VAL A 23 -7.28 2.77 -7.22
C VAL A 23 -5.81 3.20 -7.15
N GLU A 24 -5.26 3.72 -8.23
CA GLU A 24 -3.88 4.24 -8.30
C GLU A 24 -3.67 5.39 -7.30
N ALA A 25 -4.63 6.32 -7.21
CA ALA A 25 -4.60 7.41 -6.24
C ALA A 25 -4.59 6.95 -4.76
N LYS A 26 -4.93 5.68 -4.48
CA LYS A 26 -4.92 5.11 -3.12
C LYS A 26 -3.62 4.38 -2.78
N VAL A 27 -2.72 4.18 -3.75
CA VAL A 27 -1.47 3.43 -3.55
C VAL A 27 -0.56 4.12 -2.53
N GLU A 28 -0.23 5.40 -2.73
CA GLU A 28 0.63 6.15 -1.80
C GLU A 28 0.07 6.19 -0.37
N PRO A 29 -1.22 6.53 -0.14
CA PRO A 29 -1.81 6.44 1.20
C PRO A 29 -1.72 5.04 1.83
N LEU A 30 -1.87 3.97 1.06
CA LEU A 30 -1.74 2.61 1.57
C LEU A 30 -0.31 2.28 1.96
N ILE A 31 0.68 2.76 1.19
CA ILE A 31 2.09 2.62 1.54
C ILE A 31 2.36 3.33 2.86
N GLU A 32 1.87 4.55 3.05
CA GLU A 32 2.02 5.29 4.31
C GLU A 32 1.46 4.52 5.51
N MET A 33 0.29 3.88 5.36
CA MET A 33 -0.30 3.02 6.40
C MET A 33 0.60 1.81 6.71
N VAL A 34 1.13 1.13 5.69
CA VAL A 34 2.07 0.02 5.88
C VAL A 34 3.32 0.49 6.64
N LEU A 35 3.88 1.63 6.26
CA LEU A 35 5.08 2.19 6.90
C LEU A 35 4.83 2.57 8.35
N ALA A 36 3.64 3.09 8.68
CA ALA A 36 3.25 3.38 10.05
C ALA A 36 3.20 2.10 10.90
N GLU A 37 2.61 1.02 10.39
CA GLU A 37 2.55 -0.28 11.09
C GLU A 37 3.95 -0.89 11.29
N LEU A 38 4.83 -0.77 10.30
CA LEU A 38 6.22 -1.20 10.40
C LEU A 38 7.01 -0.39 11.44
N ALA A 39 6.76 0.93 11.52
CA ALA A 39 7.40 1.78 12.51
C ALA A 39 7.02 1.40 13.96
N LEU A 40 5.79 0.95 14.20
CA LEU A 40 5.33 0.50 15.52
C LEU A 40 6.11 -0.73 16.03
N ILE A 41 6.63 -1.55 15.11
CA ILE A 41 7.48 -2.72 15.44
C ILE A 41 8.98 -2.41 15.33
N GLY A 42 9.35 -1.13 15.21
CA GLY A 42 10.74 -0.67 15.16
C GLY A 42 11.44 -0.86 13.80
N VAL A 43 10.70 -1.24 12.75
CA VAL A 43 11.24 -1.38 11.39
C VAL A 43 11.17 -0.01 10.69
N LYS A 44 12.28 0.41 10.10
CA LYS A 44 12.36 1.66 9.33
C LYS A 44 12.66 1.33 7.85
N PRO A 45 11.95 1.94 6.90
CA PRO A 45 12.25 1.79 5.49
C PRO A 45 13.65 2.34 5.19
N LEU A 46 14.36 1.70 4.26
CA LEU A 46 15.60 2.25 3.71
C LEU A 46 15.25 3.50 2.90
N THR A 47 15.86 4.63 3.24
CA THR A 47 15.74 5.85 2.43
C THR A 47 16.73 5.77 1.28
N GLY A 48 16.20 5.71 0.05
CA GLY A 48 16.98 5.65 -1.19
C GLY A 48 17.02 4.24 -1.78
N ILE A 49 16.42 4.08 -2.96
CA ILE A 49 16.70 2.98 -3.87
C ILE A 49 17.13 3.63 -5.18
N ALA A 50 18.22 3.11 -5.75
CA ALA A 50 18.80 3.45 -7.04
C ALA A 50 17.82 3.24 -8.21
#